data_AF-A0A7S1MBK9-F1
#
_entry.id   AF-A0A7S1MBK9-F1
#
_cell.length_a   1.000
_cell.length_b   1.000
_cell.length_c   1.000
_cell.angle_alpha   90.00
_cell.angle_beta   90.00
_cell.angle_gamma   90.00
#
_symmetry.space_group_name_H-M   'P 1'
#
loop_
_entity.id
_entity.type
_entity.pdbx_description
1 polymer ?
#
loop_
_entity_poly.entity_id
_entity_poly.type
_entity_poly.pdbx_seq_one_letter_code
_entity_poly.pdbx_strand_id
1 'polypeptide(L)'
;SSDSSARLWDAETGECLRVLAGHSDIVKSAVFSSDGSMVITASMDCTACVWAVPSGERTRVLRGHKKALSTTRFAPGGGHWLTASFDGTVRLWHAGSGDCALVLPAENNVVNTAVFSPDGLSVLIASGSEWIRLYDASTGECRLTLKGHEDWVRSASFSADGTLITSASYDGTARIWSVATGECLHTLRGHAGAVFTAEIAA
;
A
#
# COMPACT_ATOMS: atom_id res chain seq x y z
N SER A 1 8.29 14.40 2.32
CA SER A 1 8.18 15.83 2.01
C SER A 1 8.79 16.13 0.65
N SER A 2 8.47 17.29 0.07
CA SER A 2 9.04 17.75 -1.20
C SER A 2 10.51 18.20 -1.10
N ASP A 3 11.03 18.34 0.11
CA ASP A 3 12.45 18.62 0.40
C ASP A 3 13.33 17.35 0.41
N SER A 4 12.81 16.24 -0.12
CA SER A 4 13.47 14.93 -0.16
C SER A 4 13.78 14.32 1.22
N SER A 5 13.14 14.80 2.28
CA SER A 5 13.28 14.23 3.62
C SER A 5 11.96 13.69 4.19
N ALA A 6 12.09 12.82 5.18
CA ALA A 6 11.06 12.58 6.19
C ALA A 6 11.59 13.04 7.54
N ARG A 7 10.72 13.30 8.49
CA ARG A 7 11.09 13.70 9.85
C ARG A 7 10.25 12.91 10.85
N LEU A 8 10.80 12.75 12.04
CA LEU A 8 10.11 12.15 13.18
C LEU A 8 9.89 13.25 14.20
N TRP A 9 8.68 13.33 14.71
CA TRP A 9 8.28 14.30 15.71
C TRP A 9 7.74 13.58 16.94
N ASP A 10 7.95 14.19 18.09
CA ASP A 10 7.26 13.82 19.30
C ASP A 10 5.82 14.36 19.23
N ALA A 11 4.85 13.49 19.47
CA ALA A 11 3.44 13.84 19.29
C ALA A 11 2.88 14.70 20.43
N GLU A 12 3.50 14.68 21.62
CA GLU A 12 3.04 15.42 22.79
C GLU A 12 3.62 16.84 22.81
N THR A 13 4.92 16.97 22.54
CA THR A 13 5.68 18.23 22.58
C THR A 13 5.74 18.94 21.23
N GLY A 14 5.55 18.21 20.12
CA GLY A 14 5.72 18.72 18.76
C GLY A 14 7.18 18.90 18.33
N GLU A 15 8.14 18.46 19.15
CA GLU A 15 9.56 18.60 18.85
C GLU A 15 9.99 17.69 17.68
N CYS A 16 10.80 18.22 16.77
CA CYS A 16 11.39 17.43 15.68
C CYS A 16 12.54 16.59 16.22
N LEU A 17 12.28 15.31 16.52
CA LEU A 17 13.25 14.37 17.06
C LEU A 17 14.37 14.05 16.05
N ARG A 18 14.01 13.79 14.79
CA ARG A 18 14.97 13.33 13.75
C ARG A 18 14.61 13.85 12.36
N VAL A 19 15.64 13.99 11.52
CA VAL A 19 15.52 14.21 10.08
C VAL A 19 16.08 12.99 9.35
N LEU A 20 15.21 12.26 8.67
CA LEU A 20 15.54 11.08 7.87
C LEU A 20 15.93 11.55 6.45
N ALA A 21 17.17 11.97 6.31
CA ALA A 21 17.74 12.48 5.06
C ALA A 21 18.46 11.36 4.28
N GLY A 22 18.26 11.29 2.97
CA GLY A 22 18.98 10.32 2.12
C GLY A 22 18.27 9.94 0.82
N HIS A 23 17.01 10.34 0.65
CA HIS A 23 16.35 10.31 -0.66
C HIS A 23 16.85 11.45 -1.54
N SER A 24 16.84 11.26 -2.86
CA SER A 24 17.26 12.28 -3.83
C SER A 24 16.10 13.04 -4.47
N ASP A 25 14.87 12.72 -4.08
CA ASP A 25 13.63 13.32 -4.59
C ASP A 25 12.52 13.23 -3.52
N ILE A 26 11.34 13.78 -3.83
CA ILE A 26 10.17 13.90 -2.96
C ILE A 26 9.83 12.57 -2.28
N VAL A 27 9.75 12.60 -0.94
CA VAL A 27 9.20 11.49 -0.16
C VAL A 27 7.68 11.59 -0.12
N LYS A 28 7.00 10.63 -0.75
CA LYS A 28 5.54 10.59 -0.96
C LYS A 28 4.77 9.90 0.16
N SER A 29 5.38 8.91 0.81
CA SER A 29 4.75 8.12 1.87
C SER A 29 5.77 7.78 2.95
N ALA A 30 5.32 7.74 4.20
CA ALA A 30 6.09 7.28 5.35
C ALA A 30 5.13 6.50 6.27
N VAL A 31 5.54 5.30 6.68
CA VAL A 31 4.72 4.40 7.50
C VAL A 31 5.57 3.85 8.63
N PHE A 32 5.03 3.76 9.84
CA PHE A 32 5.66 3.10 10.98
C PHE A 32 5.37 1.59 10.98
N SER A 33 6.31 0.81 11.51
CA SER A 33 6.02 -0.57 11.93
C SER A 33 5.05 -0.55 13.12
N SER A 34 4.34 -1.66 13.34
CA SER A 34 3.33 -1.75 14.41
C SER A 34 3.91 -1.61 15.82
N ASP A 35 5.18 -1.95 16.01
CA ASP A 35 5.94 -1.78 17.25
C ASP A 35 6.61 -0.39 17.36
N GLY A 36 6.48 0.47 16.34
CA GLY A 36 7.09 1.78 16.27
C GLY A 36 8.62 1.80 16.15
N SER A 37 9.28 0.64 15.99
CA SER A 37 10.73 0.56 15.97
C SER A 37 11.36 0.97 14.63
N MET A 38 10.58 0.91 13.54
CA MET A 38 11.03 1.22 12.19
C MET A 38 10.05 2.15 11.45
N VAL A 39 10.59 2.86 10.48
CA VAL A 39 9.82 3.59 9.46
C VAL A 39 10.28 3.17 8.07
N ILE A 40 9.33 3.04 7.14
CA ILE A 40 9.63 2.92 5.72
C ILE A 40 9.14 4.17 5.01
N THR A 41 10.01 4.76 4.21
CA THR A 41 9.70 5.91 3.35
C THR A 41 9.70 5.46 1.90
N ALA A 42 8.74 5.95 1.10
CA ALA A 42 8.66 5.73 -0.33
C ALA A 42 8.84 7.06 -1.08
N SER A 43 9.67 7.07 -2.12
CA SER A 43 10.11 8.29 -2.78
C SER A 43 9.92 8.28 -4.30
N MET A 44 9.86 9.49 -4.86
CA MET A 44 9.90 9.72 -6.31
C MET A 44 11.24 9.30 -6.93
N ASP A 45 12.29 9.12 -6.13
CA ASP A 45 13.61 8.64 -6.57
C ASP A 45 13.68 7.14 -6.93
N CYS A 46 12.52 6.49 -7.03
CA CYS A 46 12.35 5.06 -7.34
C CYS A 46 12.85 4.10 -6.25
N THR A 47 13.11 4.60 -5.04
CA THR A 47 13.50 3.77 -3.90
C THR A 47 12.55 3.90 -2.73
N ALA A 48 12.54 2.86 -1.90
CA ALA A 48 12.09 2.98 -0.52
C ALA A 48 13.29 2.87 0.43
N CYS A 49 13.27 3.60 1.54
CA CYS A 49 14.30 3.50 2.58
C CYS A 49 13.66 2.99 3.88
N VAL A 50 14.40 2.15 4.59
CA VAL A 50 14.01 1.65 5.92
C VAL A 50 14.90 2.32 6.95
N TRP A 51 14.29 2.81 8.03
CA TRP A 51 14.96 3.61 9.06
C TRP A 51 14.67 3.02 10.43
N ALA A 52 15.70 2.93 11.27
CA ALA A 52 15.52 2.63 12.68
C ALA A 52 15.06 3.91 13.39
N VAL A 53 13.92 3.86 14.08
CA VAL A 53 13.35 5.03 14.75
C VAL A 53 14.24 5.57 15.88
N PRO A 54 14.84 4.73 16.76
CA PRO A 54 15.64 5.24 17.88
C PRO A 54 16.87 6.06 17.44
N SER A 55 17.61 5.57 16.44
CA SER A 55 18.83 6.21 15.95
C SER A 55 18.57 7.21 14.82
N GLY A 56 17.50 7.02 14.03
CA GLY A 56 17.28 7.73 12.77
C GLY A 56 18.17 7.23 11.63
N GLU A 57 18.91 6.14 11.83
CA GLU A 57 19.80 5.60 10.81
C GLU A 57 19.03 4.86 9.72
N ARG A 58 19.48 5.03 8.47
CA ARG A 58 18.99 4.27 7.34
C ARG A 58 19.58 2.87 7.36
N THR A 59 18.75 1.87 7.66
CA THR A 59 19.17 0.47 7.71
C THR A 59 19.18 -0.17 6.34
N ARG A 60 18.27 0.22 5.44
CA ARG A 60 18.18 -0.35 4.08
C ARG A 60 17.71 0.65 3.03
N VAL A 61 18.06 0.36 1.78
CA VAL A 61 17.52 1.00 0.57
C VAL A 61 16.99 -0.09 -0.35
N LEU A 62 15.67 -0.10 -0.55
CA LEU A 62 14.97 -1.04 -1.43
C LEU A 62 15.02 -0.51 -2.86
N ARG A 63 15.82 -1.17 -3.70
CA ARG A 63 16.05 -0.80 -5.11
C ARG A 63 15.48 -1.86 -6.04
N GLY A 64 14.83 -1.41 -7.11
CA GLY A 64 14.32 -2.31 -8.15
C GLY A 64 13.18 -1.73 -8.98
N HIS A 65 12.41 -0.82 -8.40
CA HIS A 65 11.40 -0.07 -9.15
C HIS A 65 12.04 0.81 -10.22
N LYS A 66 11.37 0.95 -11.36
CA LYS A 66 11.84 1.72 -12.52
C LYS A 66 11.27 3.14 -12.58
N LYS A 67 10.29 3.43 -11.73
CA LYS A 67 9.65 4.74 -11.60
C LYS A 67 9.36 5.01 -10.12
N ALA A 68 8.99 6.26 -9.86
CA ALA A 68 8.60 6.77 -8.56
C ALA A 68 7.64 5.82 -7.81
N LEU A 69 7.86 5.69 -6.50
CA LEU A 69 6.96 4.92 -5.64
C LEU A 69 5.75 5.78 -5.26
N SER A 70 4.57 5.15 -5.22
CA SER A 70 3.32 5.79 -4.80
C SER A 70 3.01 5.53 -3.32
N THR A 71 3.26 4.33 -2.82
CA THR A 71 2.97 3.94 -1.44
C THR A 71 3.88 2.83 -0.92
N THR A 72 3.94 2.67 0.40
CA THR A 72 4.59 1.56 1.09
C THR A 72 3.77 1.09 2.28
N ARG A 73 3.94 -0.16 2.72
CA ARG A 73 3.34 -0.73 3.95
C ARG A 73 4.23 -1.80 4.56
N PHE A 74 4.07 -2.00 5.87
CA PHE A 74 4.49 -3.21 6.55
C PHE A 74 3.42 -4.31 6.40
N ALA A 75 3.87 -5.56 6.27
CA ALA A 75 2.99 -6.70 6.45
C ALA A 75 2.64 -6.89 7.93
N PRO A 76 1.42 -7.37 8.25
CA PRO A 76 1.11 -7.89 9.58
C PRO A 76 2.15 -8.94 10.00
N GLY A 77 2.62 -8.86 11.26
CA GLY A 77 3.67 -9.73 11.78
C GLY A 77 5.11 -9.36 11.34
N GLY A 78 5.29 -8.35 10.48
CA GLY A 78 6.60 -7.74 10.20
C GLY A 78 7.54 -8.53 9.29
N GLY A 79 7.14 -9.69 8.76
CA GLY A 79 8.01 -10.53 7.92
C GLY A 79 8.30 -9.96 6.52
N HIS A 80 7.44 -9.08 6.02
CA HIS A 80 7.55 -8.48 4.69
C HIS A 80 7.22 -6.99 4.70
N TRP A 81 7.71 -6.30 3.66
CA TRP A 81 7.31 -4.95 3.31
C TRP A 81 6.72 -4.93 1.91
N LEU A 82 5.85 -3.96 1.65
CA LEU A 82 5.24 -3.75 0.35
C LEU A 82 5.61 -2.36 -0.16
N THR A 83 5.92 -2.26 -1.43
CA THR A 83 6.04 -0.98 -2.16
C THR A 83 5.22 -1.04 -3.44
N ALA A 84 4.57 0.05 -3.80
CA ALA A 84 3.90 0.21 -5.09
C ALA A 84 4.54 1.36 -5.86
N SER A 85 4.58 1.23 -7.18
CA SER A 85 5.25 2.20 -8.05
C SER A 85 4.44 2.52 -9.31
N PHE A 86 4.72 3.69 -9.86
CA PHE A 86 4.22 4.10 -11.18
C PHE A 86 4.81 3.29 -12.34
N ASP A 87 5.72 2.34 -12.06
CA ASP A 87 6.20 1.34 -13.04
C ASP A 87 5.21 0.20 -13.27
N GLY A 88 4.03 0.25 -12.65
CA GLY A 88 2.99 -0.77 -12.78
C GLY A 88 3.29 -2.03 -11.99
N THR A 89 4.12 -1.94 -10.95
CA THR A 89 4.41 -3.09 -10.09
C THR A 89 4.20 -2.78 -8.62
N VAL A 90 3.81 -3.81 -7.89
CA VAL A 90 3.87 -3.88 -6.44
C VAL A 90 4.93 -4.91 -6.09
N ARG A 91 5.87 -4.56 -5.20
CA ARG A 91 6.95 -5.43 -4.78
C ARG A 91 6.82 -5.79 -3.32
N LEU A 92 7.08 -7.05 -3.02
CA LEU A 92 7.19 -7.55 -1.66
C LEU A 92 8.66 -7.77 -1.35
N TRP A 93 9.10 -7.29 -0.20
CA TRP A 93 10.48 -7.34 0.25
C TRP A 93 10.55 -8.12 1.54
N HIS A 94 11.53 -9.01 1.66
CA HIS A 94 11.75 -9.72 2.91
C HIS A 94 12.37 -8.78 3.94
N ALA A 95 11.75 -8.63 5.12
CA ALA A 95 12.20 -7.63 6.10
C ALA A 95 13.60 -7.92 6.67
N GLY A 96 13.94 -9.21 6.81
CA GLY A 96 15.22 -9.66 7.36
C GLY A 96 16.43 -9.44 6.44
N SER A 97 16.25 -9.52 5.12
CA SER A 97 17.34 -9.40 4.15
C SER A 97 17.24 -8.14 3.28
N GLY A 98 16.05 -7.56 3.13
CA GLY A 98 15.79 -6.46 2.21
C GLY A 98 15.69 -6.89 0.75
N ASP A 99 15.74 -8.19 0.46
CA ASP A 99 15.64 -8.70 -0.90
C ASP A 99 14.20 -8.62 -1.41
N CYS A 100 14.06 -8.40 -2.72
CA CYS A 100 12.76 -8.45 -3.39
C CYS A 100 12.30 -9.90 -3.51
N ALA A 101 11.30 -10.28 -2.73
CA ALA A 101 10.72 -11.62 -2.72
C ALA A 101 9.78 -11.84 -3.92
N LEU A 102 8.89 -10.89 -4.19
CA LEU A 102 7.92 -10.99 -5.29
C LEU A 102 7.76 -9.65 -6.01
N VAL A 103 7.38 -9.74 -7.29
CA VAL A 103 6.96 -8.62 -8.13
C VAL A 103 5.58 -8.92 -8.68
N LEU A 104 4.57 -8.24 -8.16
CA LEU A 104 3.17 -8.40 -8.54
C LEU A 104 2.82 -7.34 -9.61
N PRO A 105 2.21 -7.74 -10.73
CA PRO A 105 1.79 -6.79 -11.75
C PRO A 105 0.58 -5.99 -11.26
N ALA A 106 0.66 -4.68 -11.39
CA ALA A 106 -0.45 -3.77 -11.17
C ALA A 106 -0.75 -3.05 -12.49
N GLU A 107 -1.89 -3.35 -13.09
CA GLU A 107 -2.20 -2.87 -14.43
C GLU A 107 -2.29 -1.34 -14.48
N ASN A 108 -1.97 -0.76 -15.64
CA ASN A 108 -2.20 0.63 -15.99
C ASN A 108 -1.36 1.72 -15.27
N ASN A 109 -0.14 1.40 -14.84
CA ASN A 109 0.89 2.33 -14.32
C ASN A 109 0.52 3.20 -13.11
N VAL A 110 -0.71 3.17 -12.61
CA VAL A 110 -1.14 3.97 -11.45
C VAL A 110 -1.70 3.03 -10.40
N VAL A 111 -0.88 2.66 -9.42
CA VAL A 111 -1.36 1.88 -8.26
C VAL A 111 -1.96 2.85 -7.25
N ASN A 112 -3.29 2.85 -7.15
CA ASN A 112 -4.02 3.68 -6.20
C ASN A 112 -3.97 3.09 -4.80
N THR A 113 -3.95 1.76 -4.69
CA THR A 113 -3.92 1.07 -3.41
C THR A 113 -3.22 -0.28 -3.54
N ALA A 114 -2.34 -0.59 -2.57
CA ALA A 114 -1.70 -1.89 -2.43
C ALA A 114 -1.54 -2.19 -0.94
N VAL A 115 -2.18 -3.26 -0.47
CA VAL A 115 -2.35 -3.55 0.96
C VAL A 115 -2.27 -5.04 1.25
N PHE A 116 -1.74 -5.42 2.40
CA PHE A 116 -1.85 -6.79 2.90
C PHE A 116 -3.24 -7.05 3.49
N SER A 117 -3.71 -8.30 3.41
CA SER A 117 -4.79 -8.80 4.27
C SER A 117 -4.36 -8.79 5.74
N PRO A 118 -5.29 -8.80 6.70
CA PRO A 118 -4.98 -8.76 8.14
C PRO A 118 -4.08 -9.92 8.61
N ASP A 119 -4.18 -11.09 7.98
CA ASP A 119 -3.32 -12.25 8.23
C ASP A 119 -1.96 -12.20 7.50
N GLY A 120 -1.76 -11.20 6.63
CA GLY A 120 -0.54 -11.04 5.82
C GLY A 120 -0.39 -12.03 4.66
N LEU A 121 -1.37 -12.91 4.42
CA LEU A 121 -1.27 -14.00 3.44
C LEU A 121 -1.64 -13.57 2.03
N SER A 122 -2.34 -12.45 1.87
CA SER A 122 -2.77 -11.93 0.58
C SER A 122 -2.42 -10.46 0.39
N VAL A 123 -2.29 -10.04 -0.86
CA VAL A 123 -2.07 -8.66 -1.25
C VAL A 123 -3.20 -8.21 -2.17
N LEU A 124 -3.91 -7.18 -1.74
CA LEU A 124 -4.96 -6.53 -2.51
C LEU A 124 -4.38 -5.34 -3.25
N ILE A 125 -4.61 -5.29 -4.55
CA ILE A 125 -4.15 -4.24 -5.44
C ILE A 125 -5.35 -3.65 -6.17
N ALA A 126 -5.52 -2.33 -6.06
CA ALA A 126 -6.41 -1.55 -6.89
C ALA A 126 -5.58 -0.50 -7.65
N SER A 127 -5.69 -0.51 -8.97
CA SER A 127 -5.00 0.43 -9.86
C SER A 127 -5.97 1.41 -10.51
N GLY A 128 -5.48 2.32 -11.35
CA GLY A 128 -6.29 3.16 -12.24
C GLY A 128 -6.99 2.35 -13.35
N SER A 129 -7.62 1.25 -12.97
CA SER A 129 -8.45 0.40 -13.79
C SER A 129 -9.75 0.13 -13.03
N GLU A 130 -10.71 -0.50 -13.71
CA GLU A 130 -11.98 -0.95 -13.14
C GLU A 130 -11.87 -2.24 -12.30
N TRP A 131 -10.65 -2.81 -12.24
CA TRP A 131 -10.40 -4.10 -11.61
C TRP A 131 -9.70 -3.95 -10.26
N ILE A 132 -10.00 -4.89 -9.37
CA ILE A 132 -9.27 -5.10 -8.13
C ILE A 132 -8.74 -6.51 -8.16
N ARG A 133 -7.48 -6.71 -7.79
CA ARG A 133 -6.85 -8.03 -7.79
C ARG A 133 -6.38 -8.42 -6.41
N LEU A 134 -6.56 -9.69 -6.09
CA LEU A 134 -6.06 -10.32 -4.89
C LEU A 134 -4.98 -11.33 -5.27
N TYR A 135 -3.79 -11.14 -4.73
CA TYR A 135 -2.65 -12.01 -4.94
C TYR A 135 -2.33 -12.80 -3.68
N ASP A 136 -1.85 -14.03 -3.85
CA ASP A 136 -1.19 -14.76 -2.78
C ASP A 136 0.17 -14.11 -2.46
N ALA A 137 0.42 -13.79 -1.20
CA ALA A 137 1.63 -13.08 -0.77
C ALA A 137 2.89 -13.97 -0.77
N SER A 138 2.73 -15.29 -0.89
CA SER A 138 3.84 -16.26 -0.89
C SER A 138 4.21 -16.70 -2.31
N THR A 139 3.23 -16.94 -3.18
CA THR A 139 3.46 -17.42 -4.55
C THR A 139 3.44 -16.30 -5.58
N GLY A 140 2.77 -15.18 -5.27
CA GLY A 140 2.51 -14.10 -6.22
C GLY A 140 1.45 -14.43 -7.27
N GLU A 141 0.71 -15.54 -7.09
CA GLU A 141 -0.39 -15.91 -7.99
C GLU A 141 -1.61 -15.03 -7.76
N CYS A 142 -2.25 -14.60 -8.85
CA CYS A 142 -3.51 -13.87 -8.78
C CYS A 142 -4.66 -14.83 -8.44
N ARG A 143 -5.18 -14.77 -7.21
CA ARG A 143 -6.27 -15.61 -6.73
C ARG A 143 -7.64 -15.13 -7.21
N LEU A 144 -7.88 -13.82 -7.17
CA LEU A 144 -9.15 -13.22 -7.58
C LEU A 144 -8.94 -11.97 -8.42
N THR A 145 -9.83 -11.76 -9.39
CA THR A 145 -10.01 -10.48 -10.07
C THR A 145 -11.46 -10.06 -9.86
N LEU A 146 -11.67 -9.03 -9.05
CA LEU A 146 -12.98 -8.48 -8.74
C LEU A 146 -13.40 -7.54 -9.86
N LYS A 147 -14.51 -7.88 -10.49
CA LYS A 147 -15.04 -7.25 -11.69
C LYS A 147 -16.36 -6.58 -11.38
N GLY A 148 -16.55 -5.34 -11.81
CA GLY A 148 -17.88 -4.72 -11.80
C GLY A 148 -17.94 -3.21 -11.62
N HIS A 149 -16.88 -2.56 -11.14
CA HIS A 149 -16.81 -1.09 -11.24
C HIS A 149 -16.81 -0.67 -12.71
N GLU A 150 -17.36 0.50 -12.99
CA GLU A 150 -17.49 1.04 -14.36
C GLU A 150 -16.47 2.17 -14.64
N ASP A 151 -15.66 2.50 -13.64
CA ASP A 151 -14.58 3.49 -13.71
C ASP A 151 -13.48 3.14 -12.69
N TRP A 152 -12.41 3.93 -12.66
CA TRP A 152 -11.21 3.72 -11.87
C TRP A 152 -11.51 3.47 -10.39
N VAL A 153 -10.96 2.38 -9.86
CA VAL A 153 -11.00 2.10 -8.43
C VAL A 153 -9.96 2.97 -7.72
N ARG A 154 -10.45 3.88 -6.89
CA ARG A 154 -9.62 4.85 -6.17
C ARG A 154 -9.07 4.30 -4.86
N SER A 155 -9.79 3.42 -4.19
CA SER A 155 -9.33 2.76 -2.97
C SER A 155 -9.94 1.39 -2.83
N ALA A 156 -9.22 0.48 -2.18
CA ALA A 156 -9.77 -0.79 -1.71
C ALA A 156 -9.11 -1.21 -0.39
N SER A 157 -9.86 -1.82 0.52
CA SER A 157 -9.35 -2.27 1.81
C SER A 157 -10.03 -3.56 2.26
N PHE A 158 -9.39 -4.30 3.16
CA PHE A 158 -10.01 -5.44 3.81
C PHE A 158 -10.81 -4.98 5.03
N SER A 159 -11.85 -5.73 5.38
CA SER A 159 -12.39 -5.72 6.74
C SER A 159 -11.35 -6.24 7.75
N ALA A 160 -11.53 -5.92 9.04
CA ALA A 160 -10.58 -6.28 10.08
C ALA A 160 -10.38 -7.81 10.23
N ASP A 161 -11.44 -8.59 9.96
CA ASP A 161 -11.40 -10.05 9.96
C ASP A 161 -10.88 -10.65 8.65
N GLY A 162 -10.63 -9.82 7.63
CA GLY A 162 -10.13 -10.24 6.32
C GLY A 162 -11.14 -10.96 5.43
N THR A 163 -12.41 -11.05 5.82
CA THR A 163 -13.43 -11.82 5.08
C THR A 163 -14.07 -11.02 3.94
N LEU A 164 -14.04 -9.69 4.05
CA LEU A 164 -14.63 -8.76 3.09
C LEU A 164 -13.58 -7.80 2.53
N ILE A 165 -13.86 -7.30 1.33
CA ILE A 165 -13.17 -6.17 0.74
C ILE A 165 -14.17 -5.04 0.53
N THR A 166 -13.81 -3.81 0.85
CA THR A 166 -14.47 -2.60 0.34
C THR A 166 -13.70 -2.01 -0.81
N SER A 167 -14.42 -1.39 -1.73
CA SER A 167 -13.82 -0.55 -2.77
C SER A 167 -14.63 0.71 -3.01
N ALA A 168 -13.95 1.76 -3.46
CA ALA A 168 -14.54 3.03 -3.86
C ALA A 168 -14.03 3.43 -5.25
N SER A 169 -14.91 3.94 -6.10
CA SER A 169 -14.61 4.23 -7.50
C SER A 169 -15.11 5.60 -7.94
N TYR A 170 -14.50 6.09 -9.03
CA TYR A 170 -14.97 7.25 -9.78
C TYR A 170 -16.36 7.06 -10.42
N ASP A 171 -16.86 5.82 -10.51
CA ASP A 171 -18.23 5.50 -10.97
C ASP A 171 -19.34 5.94 -9.99
N GLY A 172 -18.96 6.57 -8.87
CA GLY A 172 -19.87 7.07 -7.85
C GLY A 172 -20.43 6.00 -6.93
N THR A 173 -19.87 4.78 -6.96
CA THR A 173 -20.25 3.67 -6.08
C THR A 173 -19.12 3.26 -5.16
N ALA A 174 -19.51 2.73 -4.00
CA ALA A 174 -18.67 1.85 -3.20
C ALA A 174 -19.23 0.43 -3.30
N ARG A 175 -18.36 -0.59 -3.21
CA ARG A 175 -18.77 -1.99 -3.28
C ARG A 175 -18.18 -2.80 -2.14
N ILE A 176 -18.92 -3.83 -1.73
CA ILE A 176 -18.51 -4.82 -0.73
C ILE A 176 -18.40 -6.16 -1.43
N TRP A 177 -17.26 -6.84 -1.26
CA TRP A 177 -16.93 -8.09 -1.93
C TRP A 177 -16.61 -9.18 -0.91
N SER A 178 -16.96 -10.42 -1.23
CA SER A 178 -16.52 -11.60 -0.49
C SER A 178 -15.10 -11.98 -0.89
N VAL A 179 -14.18 -12.10 0.08
CA VAL A 179 -12.80 -12.57 -0.18
C VAL A 179 -12.78 -14.06 -0.54
N ALA A 180 -13.75 -14.84 -0.04
CA ALA A 180 -13.80 -16.27 -0.29
C ALA A 180 -14.25 -16.61 -1.73
N THR A 181 -15.22 -15.86 -2.26
CA THR A 181 -15.85 -16.16 -3.57
C THR A 181 -15.48 -15.15 -4.66
N GLY A 182 -15.02 -13.95 -4.29
CA GLY A 182 -14.82 -12.84 -5.23
C GLY A 182 -16.11 -12.17 -5.69
N GLU A 183 -17.27 -12.56 -5.13
CA GLU A 183 -18.56 -12.00 -5.52
C GLU A 183 -18.79 -10.62 -4.91
N CYS A 184 -19.43 -9.74 -5.69
CA CYS A 184 -19.92 -8.45 -5.20
C CYS A 184 -21.20 -8.68 -4.38
N LEU A 185 -21.12 -8.53 -3.06
CA LEU A 185 -22.26 -8.69 -2.15
C LEU A 185 -23.19 -7.49 -2.21
N HIS A 186 -22.61 -6.28 -2.22
CA HIS A 186 -23.37 -5.03 -2.20
C HIS A 186 -22.73 -3.98 -3.09
N THR A 187 -23.58 -3.22 -3.79
CA THR A 187 -23.20 -1.97 -4.48
C THR A 187 -23.90 -0.82 -3.76
N LEU A 188 -23.12 -0.01 -3.06
CA LEU A 188 -23.56 1.15 -2.30
C LEU A 188 -23.62 2.35 -3.25
N ARG A 189 -24.83 2.86 -3.47
CA ARG A 189 -25.13 4.01 -4.33
C ARG A 189 -25.67 5.15 -3.49
N GLY A 190 -25.50 6.38 -3.96
CA GLY A 190 -26.05 7.58 -3.32
C GLY A 190 -25.19 8.83 -3.48
N HIS A 191 -23.90 8.66 -3.79
CA HIS A 191 -23.04 9.78 -4.15
C HIS A 191 -23.36 10.28 -5.57
N ALA A 192 -23.38 11.60 -5.75
CA ALA A 192 -23.61 12.25 -7.05
C ALA A 192 -22.34 12.33 -7.93
N GLY A 193 -21.22 11.78 -7.46
CA GLY A 193 -19.93 11.78 -8.14
C GLY A 193 -18.98 10.78 -7.48
N ALA A 194 -17.70 10.86 -7.83
CA ALA A 194 -16.67 9.91 -7.41
C ALA A 194 -16.64 9.65 -5.89
N VAL A 195 -16.46 8.38 -5.54
CA VAL A 195 -16.20 7.95 -4.15
C VAL A 195 -14.70 7.75 -3.98
N PHE A 196 -14.10 8.50 -3.07
CA PHE A 196 -12.64 8.50 -2.89
C PHE A 196 -12.14 7.46 -1.89
N THR A 197 -12.97 7.10 -0.91
CA THR A 197 -12.64 6.13 0.13
C THR A 197 -13.89 5.37 0.58
N ALA A 198 -13.71 4.12 0.97
CA ALA A 198 -14.72 3.30 1.62
C ALA A 198 -14.03 2.29 2.54
N GLU A 199 -14.47 2.23 3.79
CA GLU A 199 -13.95 1.31 4.80
C GLU A 199 -15.11 0.68 5.58
N ILE A 200 -14.94 -0.57 6.00
CA ILE A 200 -15.84 -1.24 6.94
C ILE A 200 -15.30 -0.99 8.35
N ALA A 201 -16.16 -0.48 9.23
CA ALA A 201 -15.82 -0.33 10.65
C ALA A 201 -15.58 -1.70 11.29
N ALA A 202 -14.62 -1.74 12.23
CA ALA A 202 -14.31 -2.90 13.05
C ALA A 202 -15.34 -3.08 14.18
#